data_AF-A0A7K0PKD5-F1
#
_entry.id   AF-A0A7K0PKD5-F1
#
_cell.length_a   1.000
_cell.length_b   1.000
_cell.length_c   1.000
_cell.angle_alpha   90.00
_cell.angle_beta   90.00
_cell.angle_gamma   90.00
#
_symmetry.space_group_name_H-M   'P 1'
#
loop_
_entity.id
_entity.type
_entity.pdbx_description
1 polymer ?
#
loop_
_entity_poly.entity_id
_entity_poly.type
_entity_poly.pdbx_seq_one_letter_code
_entity_poly.pdbx_strand_id
1 'polypeptide(L)'
;MTTAIAALTDDHCRALAKVAERPRRHDRLVVDLSDDLPGAGATDRGAEALVWLDAHGLASGPSSALGVWQLTSRGRAMLGQVQSRVGGQ
;
A
#
# COMPACT_ATOMS: atom_id res chain seq x y z
N MET A 1 19.06 4.62 9.00
CA MET A 1 17.79 5.28 8.65
C MET A 1 16.65 4.27 8.76
N THR A 2 16.10 4.14 9.96
CA THR A 2 14.93 3.32 10.28
C THR A 2 13.69 4.02 9.74
N THR A 3 13.15 3.56 8.60
CA THR A 3 11.76 3.94 8.22
C THR A 3 10.87 3.39 9.32
N ALA A 4 10.39 4.28 10.18
CA ALA A 4 9.64 3.88 11.35
C ALA A 4 8.24 3.43 10.91
N ILE A 5 7.87 2.21 11.26
CA ILE A 5 6.48 1.71 11.26
C ILE A 5 5.52 2.73 11.91
N ALA A 6 6.03 3.57 12.82
CA ALA A 6 5.28 4.62 13.50
C ALA A 6 4.63 5.67 12.59
N ALA A 7 5.06 5.82 11.34
CA ALA A 7 4.48 6.77 10.38
C ALA A 7 3.41 6.15 9.46
N LEU A 8 3.14 4.85 9.59
CA LEU A 8 2.11 4.17 8.78
C LEU A 8 0.73 4.41 9.39
N THR A 9 -0.17 5.01 8.61
CA THR A 9 -1.60 5.06 8.91
C THR A 9 -2.26 3.72 8.57
N ASP A 10 -3.50 3.53 9.03
CA ASP A 10 -4.31 2.36 8.63
C ASP A 10 -4.47 2.29 7.10
N ASP A 11 -4.68 3.44 6.44
CA ASP A 11 -4.78 3.53 4.99
C ASP A 11 -3.47 3.06 4.30
N HIS A 12 -2.29 3.45 4.82
CA HIS A 12 -1.00 3.01 4.29
C HIS A 12 -0.78 1.50 4.48
N CYS A 13 -1.18 0.95 5.63
CA CYS A 13 -1.10 -0.48 5.90
C CYS A 13 -1.99 -1.29 4.94
N ARG A 14 -3.22 -0.83 4.70
CA ARG A 14 -4.16 -1.47 3.76
C ARG A 14 -3.69 -1.36 2.32
N ALA A 15 -3.21 -0.18 1.89
CA ALA A 15 -2.59 0.00 0.58
C ALA A 15 -1.39 -0.95 0.38
N LEU A 16 -0.54 -1.09 1.40
CA LEU A 16 0.61 -1.99 1.34
C LEU A 16 0.17 -3.46 1.21
N ALA A 17 -0.84 -3.89 1.96
CA ALA A 17 -1.41 -5.23 1.87
C ALA A 17 -2.04 -5.48 0.49
N LYS A 18 -2.83 -4.53 -0.02
CA LYS A 18 -3.54 -4.66 -1.30
C LYS A 18 -2.59 -4.75 -2.49
N VAL A 19 -1.51 -3.97 -2.48
CA VAL A 19 -0.44 -4.07 -3.49
C VAL A 19 0.27 -5.43 -3.41
N ALA A 20 0.40 -6.01 -2.21
CA ALA A 20 1.05 -7.31 -2.00
C ALA A 20 0.21 -8.47 -2.52
N GLU A 21 -1.11 -8.41 -2.35
CA GLU A 21 -2.02 -9.49 -2.73
C GLU A 21 -1.93 -9.81 -4.21
N ARG A 22 -2.06 -8.79 -5.07
CA ARG A 22 -2.00 -8.96 -6.53
C ARG A 22 -1.46 -7.71 -7.21
N PRO A 23 -0.56 -7.86 -8.20
CA PRO A 23 -0.18 -6.74 -9.07
C PRO A 23 -1.41 -6.27 -9.87
N ARG A 24 -1.79 -5.01 -9.67
CA ARG A 24 -2.97 -4.38 -10.29
C ARG A 24 -2.62 -3.04 -10.92
N ARG A 25 -3.37 -2.65 -11.96
CA ARG A 25 -3.31 -1.29 -12.51
C ARG A 25 -3.81 -0.30 -11.46
N HIS A 26 -3.31 0.93 -11.51
CA HIS A 26 -3.64 1.98 -10.53
C HIS A 26 -5.14 2.14 -10.32
N ASP A 27 -5.92 2.31 -11.39
CA ASP A 27 -7.37 2.49 -11.33
C ASP A 27 -8.10 1.35 -10.58
N ARG A 28 -7.79 0.10 -10.94
CA ARG A 28 -8.36 -1.08 -10.28
C ARG A 28 -7.95 -1.18 -8.82
N LEU A 29 -6.68 -0.88 -8.52
CA LEU A 29 -6.16 -0.93 -7.17
C LEU A 29 -6.80 0.14 -6.27
N VAL A 30 -7.05 1.34 -6.79
CA VAL A 30 -7.74 2.41 -6.07
C VAL A 30 -9.19 2.01 -5.80
N VAL A 31 -9.88 1.39 -6.74
CA VAL A 31 -11.24 0.86 -6.53
C VAL A 31 -11.24 -0.25 -5.47
N ASP A 32 -10.33 -1.21 -5.58
CA ASP A 32 -10.15 -2.31 -4.62
C ASP A 32 -9.81 -1.79 -3.21
N LEU A 33 -9.05 -0.69 -3.10
CA LEU A 33 -8.79 -0.01 -1.83
C LEU A 33 -9.99 0.77 -1.31
N SER A 34 -10.76 1.39 -2.20
CA SER A 34 -11.96 2.14 -1.81
C SER A 34 -13.01 1.24 -1.18
N ASP A 35 -13.10 -0.02 -1.61
CA ASP A 35 -14.00 -1.04 -1.04
C ASP A 35 -13.55 -1.46 0.38
N ASP A 36 -12.24 -1.50 0.61
CA ASP A 36 -11.64 -1.89 1.88
C ASP A 36 -11.64 -0.74 2.91
N LEU A 37 -11.50 0.51 2.44
CA LEU A 37 -11.40 1.70 3.27
C LEU A 37 -12.79 2.23 3.69
N PRO A 38 -13.10 2.30 5.00
CA PRO A 38 -14.40 2.78 5.45
C PRO A 38 -14.51 4.31 5.35
N GLY A 39 -15.69 4.80 4.96
CA GLY A 39 -16.08 6.22 5.04
C GLY A 39 -15.98 7.00 3.72
N ALA A 40 -16.46 8.25 3.75
CA ALA A 40 -16.39 9.14 2.59
C ALA A 40 -14.92 9.43 2.20
N GLY A 41 -14.66 9.57 0.90
CA GLY A 41 -13.30 9.84 0.39
C GLY A 41 -12.35 8.65 0.42
N ALA A 42 -12.86 7.42 0.51
CA ALA A 42 -12.07 6.19 0.46
C ALA A 42 -11.17 6.10 -0.79
N THR A 43 -11.69 6.55 -1.94
CA THR A 43 -10.94 6.62 -3.21
C THR A 43 -9.76 7.58 -3.16
N ASP A 44 -9.97 8.77 -2.63
CA ASP A 44 -8.94 9.80 -2.51
C ASP A 44 -7.84 9.34 -1.54
N ARG A 45 -8.23 8.85 -0.37
CA ARG A 45 -7.29 8.28 0.62
C ARG A 45 -6.54 7.06 0.10
N GLY A 46 -7.21 6.19 -0.65
CA GLY A 46 -6.56 5.04 -1.31
C GLY A 46 -5.52 5.48 -2.34
N ALA A 47 -5.83 6.49 -3.15
CA ALA A 47 -4.90 7.06 -4.11
C ALA A 47 -3.71 7.76 -3.41
N GLU A 48 -3.97 8.58 -2.39
CA GLU A 48 -2.93 9.23 -1.59
C GLU A 48 -2.01 8.20 -0.93
N ALA A 49 -2.57 7.13 -0.36
CA ALA A 49 -1.79 6.05 0.24
C ALA A 49 -0.85 5.38 -0.76
N LEU A 50 -1.31 5.14 -2.00
CA LEU A 50 -0.46 4.57 -3.05
C LEU A 50 0.68 5.52 -3.45
N VAL A 51 0.38 6.81 -3.62
CA VAL A 51 1.41 7.83 -3.92
C VAL A 51 2.43 7.91 -2.79
N TRP A 52 1.97 7.86 -1.54
CA TRP A 52 2.85 7.86 -0.39
C TRP A 52 3.78 6.63 -0.37
N LEU A 53 3.26 5.44 -0.69
CA LEU A 53 4.06 4.21 -0.79
C LEU A 53 5.12 4.30 -1.89
N ASP A 54 4.81 4.91 -3.04
CA ASP A 54 5.76 5.14 -4.13
C ASP A 54 6.87 6.12 -3.72
N ALA A 55 6.48 7.26 -3.14
CA ALA A 55 7.41 8.27 -2.65
C ALA A 55 8.38 7.75 -1.57
N HIS A 56 7.94 6.76 -0.78
CA HIS A 56 8.76 6.12 0.26
C HIS A 56 9.51 4.86 -0.22
N GLY A 57 9.41 4.53 -1.52
CA GLY A 57 10.05 3.36 -2.12
C GLY A 57 9.56 2.03 -1.53
N LEU A 58 8.31 1.98 -1.07
CA LEU A 58 7.66 0.78 -0.55
C LEU A 58 6.90 0.05 -1.65
N ALA A 59 6.28 0.80 -2.55
CA ALA A 59 5.73 0.28 -3.78
C ALA A 59 6.33 1.04 -4.97
N SER A 60 6.17 0.50 -6.15
CA SER A 60 6.46 1.22 -7.40
C SER A 60 5.21 1.25 -8.25
N GLY A 61 4.85 2.45 -8.66
CA GLY A 61 3.68 2.72 -9.50
C GLY A 61 3.81 2.20 -10.93
N PRO A 62 2.76 2.40 -11.75
CA PRO A 62 2.62 1.84 -13.09
C PRO A 62 3.60 2.42 -14.15
N SER A 63 4.68 3.09 -13.75
CA SER A 63 5.75 3.50 -14.66
C SER A 63 6.61 2.32 -15.15
N SER A 64 6.40 1.12 -14.58
CA SER A 64 7.00 -0.12 -15.07
C SER A 64 6.29 -0.60 -16.35
N ALA A 65 6.99 -1.33 -17.23
CA ALA A 65 6.49 -1.81 -18.53
C ALA A 65 5.15 -2.59 -18.49
N LEU A 66 4.75 -3.03 -17.29
CA LEU A 66 3.53 -3.79 -17.04
C LEU A 66 2.32 -2.91 -16.65
N GLY A 67 2.52 -1.63 -16.34
CA GLY A 67 1.44 -0.71 -15.95
C GLY A 67 0.73 -1.08 -14.65
N VAL A 68 1.39 -1.81 -13.75
CA VAL A 68 0.84 -2.31 -12.49
C VAL A 68 1.69 -1.88 -11.29
N TRP A 69 1.04 -1.75 -10.14
CA TRP A 69 1.71 -1.55 -8.86
C TRP A 69 2.38 -2.83 -8.39
N GLN A 70 3.58 -2.69 -7.84
CA GLN A 70 4.34 -3.80 -7.25
C GLN A 70 5.04 -3.34 -5.97
N LEU A 71 5.13 -4.23 -4.97
CA LEU A 71 5.94 -3.97 -3.79
C LEU A 71 7.44 -4.06 -4.10
N THR A 72 8.20 -3.13 -3.55
CA THR A 72 9.66 -3.22 -3.52
C THR A 72 10.09 -4.24 -2.45
N SER A 73 11.37 -4.60 -2.42
CA SER A 73 11.94 -5.42 -1.34
C SER A 73 11.74 -4.77 0.04
N ARG A 74 11.76 -3.43 0.09
CA ARG A 74 11.49 -2.65 1.32
C ARG A 74 10.02 -2.71 1.70
N GLY A 75 9.10 -2.59 0.74
CA GLY A 75 7.67 -2.75 0.96
C GLY A 75 7.30 -4.13 1.50
N ARG A 76 7.90 -5.20 0.95
CA ARG A 76 7.70 -6.57 1.45
C ARG A 76 8.20 -6.75 2.89
N ALA A 77 9.37 -6.20 3.22
CA ALA A 77 9.90 -6.24 4.59
C ALA A 77 9.02 -5.45 5.57
N MET A 78 8.44 -4.33 5.12
CA MET A 78 7.46 -3.56 5.90
C MET A 78 6.15 -4.32 6.10
N LEU A 79 5.65 -4.98 5.06
CA LEU A 79 4.42 -5.76 5.12
C LEU A 79 4.52 -6.89 6.17
N GLY A 80 5.68 -7.56 6.23
CA GLY A 80 5.92 -8.57 7.27
C GLY A 80 5.85 -7.98 8.69
N GLN A 81 6.35 -6.76 8.89
CA GLN A 81 6.27 -6.06 10.18
C GLN A 81 4.84 -5.62 10.53
N VAL A 82 4.07 -5.15 9.55
CA VAL A 82 2.65 -4.79 9.73
C VAL A 82 1.81 -6.02 10.10
N GLN A 83 1.96 -7.11 9.36
CA GLN A 83 1.21 -8.36 9.63
C GLN A 83 1.59 -8.99 10.98
N SER A 84 2.87 -8.97 11.33
CA SER A 84 3.34 -9.48 12.64
C SER A 84 2.78 -8.69 13.82
N ARG A 85 2.47 -7.39 13.64
CA ARG A 85 1.84 -6.57 14.66
C ARG A 85 0.36 -6.89 14.86
N VAL A 86 -0.33 -7.30 13.79
CA VAL A 86 -1.77 -7.58 13.80
C VAL A 86 -2.08 -9.02 14.24
N GLY A 87 -1.25 -10.00 13.86
CA GLY A 87 -1.46 -11.42 14.15
C GLY A 87 -0.83 -11.96 15.44
N GLY A 88 -0.20 -11.11 16.25
CA GLY A 88 0.53 -11.50 17.48
C GLY A 88 -0.26 -11.34 18.79
N GLN A 89 -1.60 -11.33 18.74
CA GLN A 89 -2.46 -11.28 19.93
C GLN A 89 -3.10 -12.64 20.22
#